data_AF-A0A168J7P0-F1
#
_entry.id   AF-A0A168J7P0-F1
#
_cell.length_a   1.000
_cell.length_b   1.000
_cell.length_c   1.000
_cell.angle_alpha   90.00
_cell.angle_beta   90.00
_cell.angle_gamma   90.00
#
_symmetry.space_group_name_H-M   'P 1'
#
loop_
_entity.id
_entity.type
_entity.pdbx_description
1 polymer ?
#
loop_
_entity_poly.entity_id
_entity_poly.type
_entity_poly.pdbx_seq_one_letter_code
_entity_poly.pdbx_strand_id
1 'polypeptide(L)'
;MLRYSFYRAASFEHFRIRLIKITVLNLKIATTLATALTAIVLAASGEWLSRELLMMWVCILLLSVFFSIHHLFMYYIFQPYATELNVKNPLYYVINMLVSFASGISIIVRVPADIFTAIVVTLTIVYLLISLILVRKYGSRTFRVK
;
A
#
# COMPACT_ATOMS: atom_id res chain seq x y z
N MET A 1 -5.75 22.66 9.30
CA MET A 1 -5.03 21.87 10.33
C MET A 1 -3.51 21.98 10.24
N LEU A 2 -2.89 21.87 9.06
CA LEU A 2 -1.42 21.88 8.88
C LEU A 2 -0.69 23.21 9.14
N ARG A 3 -1.42 24.31 9.37
CA ARG A 3 -0.87 25.64 9.68
C ARG A 3 -0.27 25.72 11.09
N TYR A 4 -0.75 24.88 12.02
CA TYR A 4 -0.36 24.93 13.43
C TYR A 4 0.72 23.89 13.75
N SER A 5 1.76 24.29 14.49
CA SER A 5 2.89 23.45 14.87
C SER A 5 2.49 22.24 15.73
N PHE A 6 1.44 22.40 16.55
CA PHE A 6 0.90 21.34 17.42
C PHE A 6 0.54 20.07 16.64
N TYR A 7 -0.14 20.21 15.50
CA TYR A 7 -0.50 19.06 14.65
C TYR A 7 0.70 18.40 13.95
N ARG A 8 1.83 19.10 13.83
CA ARG A 8 3.08 18.55 13.25
C ARG A 8 3.90 17.80 14.28
N ALA A 9 3.78 18.15 15.56
CA ALA A 9 4.44 17.44 16.66
C ALA A 9 3.89 16.01 16.81
N ALA A 10 2.57 15.83 16.62
CA ALA A 10 1.89 14.53 16.67
C ALA A 10 1.81 13.81 15.30
N SER A 11 2.68 14.14 14.33
CA SER A 11 2.59 13.60 12.96
C SER A 11 2.65 12.08 12.90
N PHE A 12 3.45 11.46 13.78
CA PHE A 12 3.60 10.00 13.84
C PHE A 12 2.33 9.30 14.37
N GLU A 13 1.66 9.87 15.36
CA GLU A 13 0.40 9.32 15.89
C GLU A 13 -0.70 9.39 14.85
N HIS A 14 -0.83 10.53 14.17
CA HIS A 14 -1.75 10.68 13.06
C HIS A 14 -1.46 9.70 11.92
N PHE A 15 -0.17 9.47 11.60
CA PHE A 15 0.22 8.47 10.60
C PHE A 15 -0.26 7.08 11.00
N ARG A 16 -0.02 6.64 12.24
CA ARG A 16 -0.44 5.31 12.71
C ARG A 16 -1.96 5.13 12.66
N ILE A 17 -2.72 6.10 13.15
CA ILE A 17 -4.19 6.05 13.16
C ILE A 17 -4.73 5.97 11.72
N ARG A 18 -4.19 6.78 10.81
CA ARG A 18 -4.59 6.77 9.40
C ARG A 18 -4.16 5.49 8.70
N LEU A 19 -2.97 4.97 9.00
CA LEU A 19 -2.46 3.73 8.43
C LEU A 19 -3.39 2.58 8.79
N ILE A 20 -3.76 2.44 10.06
CA ILE A 20 -4.69 1.40 10.51
C ILE A 20 -6.06 1.56 9.84
N LYS A 21 -6.64 2.78 9.84
CA LYS A 21 -7.96 3.00 9.22
C LYS A 21 -7.98 2.67 7.72
N ILE A 22 -7.02 3.20 6.95
CA ILE A 22 -6.95 2.97 5.50
C ILE A 22 -6.69 1.48 5.22
N THR A 23 -5.76 0.88 5.96
CA THR A 23 -5.44 -0.55 5.79
C THR A 23 -6.67 -1.41 6.07
N VAL A 24 -7.42 -1.15 7.15
CA VAL A 24 -8.65 -1.91 7.47
C VAL A 24 -9.72 -1.74 6.39
N LEU A 25 -9.92 -0.53 5.88
CA LEU A 25 -10.88 -0.27 4.79
C LEU A 25 -10.49 -1.03 3.52
N ASN A 26 -9.23 -0.91 3.10
CA ASN A 26 -8.72 -1.59 1.92
C ASN A 26 -8.68 -3.12 2.11
N LEU A 27 -8.48 -3.60 3.33
CA LEU A 27 -8.51 -5.03 3.63
C LEU A 27 -9.94 -5.58 3.49
N LYS A 28 -10.96 -4.82 3.91
CA LYS A 28 -12.37 -5.21 3.67
C LYS A 28 -12.67 -5.35 2.18
N ILE A 29 -12.23 -4.38 1.36
CA ILE A 29 -12.41 -4.43 -0.09
C ILE A 29 -11.65 -5.64 -0.68
N ALA A 30 -10.41 -5.85 -0.24
CA ALA A 30 -9.59 -6.98 -0.67
C ALA A 30 -10.19 -8.34 -0.30
N THR A 31 -10.77 -8.47 0.90
CA THR A 31 -11.49 -9.70 1.29
C THR A 31 -12.71 -9.93 0.43
N THR A 32 -13.50 -8.89 0.12
CA THR A 32 -14.65 -9.00 -0.78
C THR A 32 -14.23 -9.41 -2.19
N LEU A 33 -13.10 -8.89 -2.68
CA LEU A 33 -12.55 -9.28 -3.98
C LEU A 33 -12.10 -10.76 -3.97
N ALA A 34 -11.42 -11.19 -2.91
CA ALA A 34 -10.92 -12.57 -2.80
C ALA A 34 -12.07 -13.59 -2.66
N THR A 35 -13.14 -13.26 -1.93
CA THR A 35 -14.34 -14.10 -1.86
C THR A 35 -15.05 -14.17 -3.22
N ALA A 36 -15.18 -13.05 -3.94
CA ALA A 36 -15.76 -13.03 -5.27
C ALA A 36 -14.95 -13.91 -6.25
N LEU A 37 -13.62 -13.83 -6.22
CA LEU A 37 -12.74 -14.68 -7.01
C LEU A 37 -12.89 -16.17 -6.65
N THR A 38 -13.05 -16.48 -5.36
CA THR A 38 -13.31 -17.86 -4.90
C THR A 38 -14.61 -18.40 -5.47
N ALA A 39 -15.68 -17.60 -5.48
CA ALA A 39 -16.96 -18.00 -6.05
C ALA A 39 -16.85 -18.27 -7.57
N ILE A 40 -16.06 -17.48 -8.29
CA ILE A 40 -15.79 -17.69 -9.72
C ILE A 40 -15.02 -19.00 -9.95
N VAL A 41 -13.95 -19.23 -9.18
CA VAL A 41 -13.16 -20.47 -9.28
C VAL A 41 -14.03 -21.68 -8.99
N LEU A 42 -14.87 -21.61 -7.95
CA LEU A 42 -15.80 -22.67 -7.61
C LEU A 42 -16.80 -22.95 -8.73
N ALA A 43 -17.38 -21.91 -9.33
CA ALA A 43 -18.33 -22.07 -10.43
C ALA A 43 -17.68 -22.66 -11.70
N ALA A 44 -16.40 -22.35 -11.96
CA ALA A 44 -15.69 -22.79 -13.15
C ALA A 44 -15.07 -24.19 -13.02
N SER A 45 -14.55 -24.54 -11.85
CA SER A 45 -13.77 -25.77 -11.62
C SER A 45 -14.44 -26.78 -10.70
N GLY A 46 -15.43 -26.36 -9.90
CA GLY A 46 -16.02 -27.17 -8.84
C GLY A 46 -15.11 -27.32 -7.60
N GLU A 47 -13.88 -26.79 -7.64
CA GLU A 47 -12.95 -26.86 -6.51
C GLU A 47 -13.24 -25.78 -5.47
N TRP A 48 -13.38 -26.22 -4.21
CA TRP A 48 -13.67 -25.32 -3.09
C TRP A 48 -12.41 -24.68 -2.49
N LEU A 49 -11.30 -25.41 -2.49
CA LEU A 49 -10.05 -24.97 -1.88
C LEU A 49 -8.85 -25.60 -2.60
N SER A 50 -8.04 -24.76 -3.24
CA SER A 50 -6.76 -25.14 -3.82
C SER A 50 -5.60 -24.35 -3.21
N ARG A 51 -4.37 -24.87 -3.31
CA ARG A 51 -3.17 -24.18 -2.84
C ARG A 51 -3.01 -22.83 -3.53
N GLU A 52 -3.25 -22.77 -4.84
CA GLU A 52 -3.15 -21.55 -5.63
C GLU A 52 -4.19 -20.50 -5.22
N LEU A 53 -5.42 -20.92 -4.93
CA LEU A 53 -6.45 -20.05 -4.41
C LEU A 53 -6.04 -19.42 -3.06
N LEU A 54 -5.46 -20.22 -2.16
CA LEU A 54 -4.98 -19.73 -0.87
C LEU A 54 -3.83 -18.72 -1.05
N MET A 55 -2.86 -18.99 -1.92
CA MET A 55 -1.78 -18.06 -2.22
C MET A 55 -2.29 -16.77 -2.85
N MET A 56 -3.28 -16.86 -3.76
CA MET A 56 -3.94 -15.70 -4.34
C MET A 56 -4.63 -14.84 -3.27
N TRP A 57 -5.35 -15.45 -2.32
CA TRP A 57 -5.93 -14.76 -1.17
C TRP A 57 -4.89 -13.98 -0.38
N VAL A 58 -3.82 -14.65 0.02
CA VAL A 58 -2.72 -14.04 0.79
C VAL A 58 -2.11 -12.88 0.00
N CYS A 59 -1.87 -13.07 -1.30
CA CYS A 59 -1.29 -12.05 -2.15
C CYS A 59 -2.19 -10.81 -2.31
N ILE A 60 -3.50 -10.99 -2.51
CA ILE A 60 -4.45 -9.86 -2.63
C ILE A 60 -4.47 -9.03 -1.35
N LEU A 61 -4.51 -9.70 -0.19
CA LEU A 61 -4.48 -9.02 1.12
C LEU A 61 -3.17 -8.27 1.33
N LEU A 62 -2.02 -8.87 0.99
CA LEU A 62 -0.72 -8.23 1.14
C LEU A 62 -0.54 -7.04 0.20
N LEU A 63 -0.95 -7.15 -1.06
CA LEU A 63 -0.91 -6.03 -2.00
C LEU A 63 -1.79 -4.87 -1.51
N SER A 64 -2.97 -5.17 -0.96
CA SER A 64 -3.85 -4.17 -0.35
C SER A 64 -3.15 -3.44 0.81
N VAL A 65 -2.46 -4.16 1.68
CA VAL A 65 -1.66 -3.58 2.77
C VAL A 65 -0.49 -2.75 2.21
N PHE A 66 0.26 -3.29 1.25
CA PHE A 66 1.38 -2.62 0.61
C PHE A 66 0.98 -1.28 0.00
N PHE A 67 -0.06 -1.25 -0.83
CA PHE A 67 -0.52 -0.01 -1.47
C PHE A 67 -1.08 0.99 -0.45
N SER A 68 -1.70 0.51 0.64
CA SER A 68 -2.14 1.37 1.75
C SER A 68 -0.95 2.07 2.42
N ILE A 69 0.12 1.34 2.69
CA ILE A 69 1.36 1.90 3.23
C ILE A 69 2.00 2.85 2.22
N HIS A 70 2.11 2.44 0.95
CA HIS A 70 2.74 3.21 -0.13
C HIS A 70 2.12 4.60 -0.29
N HIS A 71 0.80 4.67 -0.45
CA HIS A 71 0.10 5.94 -0.61
C HIS A 71 0.27 6.85 0.60
N LEU A 72 0.14 6.30 1.81
CA LEU A 72 0.24 7.09 3.03
C LEU A 72 1.68 7.57 3.27
N PHE A 73 2.66 6.72 3.01
CA PHE A 73 4.08 7.07 3.10
C PHE A 73 4.43 8.19 2.13
N MET A 74 4.03 8.06 0.85
CA MET A 74 4.22 9.10 -0.16
C MET A 74 3.61 10.43 0.28
N TYR A 75 2.40 10.38 0.84
CA TYR A 75 1.71 11.56 1.34
C TYR A 75 2.46 12.25 2.49
N TYR A 76 2.96 11.49 3.48
CA TYR A 76 3.64 12.05 4.65
C TYR A 76 5.06 12.54 4.40
N ILE A 77 5.80 11.91 3.48
CA ILE A 77 7.19 12.26 3.19
C ILE A 77 7.29 13.32 2.10
N PHE A 78 6.57 13.14 0.99
CA PHE A 78 6.74 14.00 -0.19
C PHE A 78 5.72 15.12 -0.27
N GLN A 79 4.58 14.97 0.42
CA GLN A 79 3.42 15.88 0.39
C GLN A 79 3.20 16.45 -1.03
N PRO A 80 2.70 15.64 -1.97
CA PRO A 80 2.63 16.02 -3.38
C PRO A 80 1.61 17.11 -3.67
N TYR A 81 0.62 17.31 -2.80
CA TYR A 81 -0.49 18.23 -3.00
C TYR A 81 -0.14 19.64 -2.50
N ALA A 82 -0.04 20.59 -3.44
CA ALA A 82 -0.06 22.03 -3.16
C ALA A 82 -1.48 22.51 -2.84
N THR A 83 -1.63 23.77 -2.42
CA THR A 83 -2.94 24.42 -2.15
C THR A 83 -3.93 24.38 -3.32
N GLU A 84 -3.45 24.16 -4.54
CA GLU A 84 -4.26 24.06 -5.77
C GLU A 84 -4.39 22.62 -6.30
N LEU A 85 -4.13 21.58 -5.47
CA LEU A 85 -4.16 20.16 -5.86
C LEU A 85 -3.16 19.75 -6.97
N ASN A 86 -2.35 20.69 -7.50
CA ASN A 86 -1.30 20.39 -8.45
C ASN A 86 -0.17 19.54 -7.83
N VAL A 87 0.12 18.40 -8.45
CA VAL A 87 1.22 17.51 -8.08
C VAL A 87 2.54 18.14 -8.55
N LYS A 88 3.24 18.86 -7.66
CA LYS A 88 4.49 19.56 -8.02
C LYS A 88 5.76 18.74 -7.78
N ASN A 89 5.68 17.57 -7.14
CA ASN A 89 6.87 16.83 -6.72
C ASN A 89 7.26 15.74 -7.75
N PRO A 90 8.32 15.92 -8.56
CA PRO A 90 8.74 14.94 -9.56
C PRO A 90 9.16 13.60 -8.94
N LEU A 91 9.68 13.61 -7.70
CA LEU A 91 10.06 12.37 -7.01
C LEU A 91 8.84 11.49 -6.69
N TYR A 92 7.70 12.10 -6.37
CA TYR A 92 6.45 11.36 -6.17
C TYR A 92 6.03 10.63 -7.46
N TYR A 93 6.19 11.28 -8.62
CA TYR A 93 5.86 10.66 -9.90
C TYR A 93 6.79 9.49 -10.23
N VAL A 94 8.11 9.69 -10.10
CA VAL A 94 9.11 8.65 -10.41
C VAL A 94 8.91 7.41 -9.54
N ILE A 95 8.65 7.58 -8.24
CA ILE A 95 8.46 6.46 -7.33
C ILE A 95 7.17 5.68 -7.66
N ASN A 96 6.05 6.38 -7.92
CA ASN A 96 4.81 5.72 -8.35
C ASN A 96 4.95 5.02 -9.70
N MET A 97 5.73 5.61 -10.63
CA MET A 97 6.03 5.00 -11.92
C MET A 97 6.83 3.71 -11.74
N LEU A 98 7.85 3.70 -10.86
CA LEU A 98 8.62 2.50 -10.54
C LEU A 98 7.76 1.39 -9.94
N VAL A 99 6.88 1.71 -8.98
CA VAL A 99 5.99 0.72 -8.37
C VAL A 99 4.97 0.19 -9.39
N SER A 100 4.41 1.07 -10.22
CA SER A 100 3.51 0.68 -11.30
C SER A 100 4.23 -0.21 -12.34
N PHE A 101 5.46 0.14 -12.70
CA PHE A 101 6.27 -0.63 -13.65
C PHE A 101 6.63 -2.02 -13.12
N ALA A 102 7.03 -2.11 -11.85
CA ALA A 102 7.28 -3.39 -11.18
C ALA A 102 6.02 -4.28 -11.15
N SER A 103 4.86 -3.66 -10.90
CA SER A 103 3.55 -4.34 -10.94
C SER A 103 3.16 -4.77 -12.37
N GLY A 104 3.56 -4.01 -13.40
CA GLY A 104 3.33 -4.38 -14.80
C GLY A 104 4.23 -5.55 -15.24
N ILE A 105 5.50 -5.54 -14.85
CA ILE A 105 6.44 -6.63 -15.15
C ILE A 105 5.98 -7.95 -14.52
N SER A 106 5.46 -7.94 -13.30
CA SER A 106 5.02 -9.17 -12.63
C SER A 106 3.91 -9.89 -13.40
N ILE A 107 3.06 -9.15 -14.13
CA ILE A 107 2.02 -9.72 -14.99
C ILE A 107 2.63 -10.44 -16.19
N ILE A 108 3.70 -9.90 -16.79
CA ILE A 108 4.35 -10.44 -17.99
C ILE A 108 5.20 -11.67 -17.64
N VAL A 109 5.94 -11.63 -16.53
CA VAL A 109 6.89 -12.68 -16.14
C VAL A 109 6.19 -13.96 -15.67
N ARG A 110 4.90 -13.91 -15.32
CA ARG A 110 4.09 -15.07 -14.86
C ARG A 110 4.80 -15.90 -13.79
N VAL A 111 5.26 -15.22 -12.74
CA VAL A 111 5.94 -15.84 -11.61
C VAL A 111 5.00 -16.84 -10.91
N PRO A 112 5.48 -18.03 -10.49
CA PRO A 112 4.69 -18.96 -9.68
C PRO A 112 4.11 -18.29 -8.43
N ALA A 113 2.87 -18.64 -8.07
CA ALA A 113 2.13 -17.98 -6.99
C ALA A 113 2.86 -18.01 -5.64
N ASP A 114 3.54 -19.11 -5.31
CA ASP A 114 4.30 -19.26 -4.07
C ASP A 114 5.45 -18.24 -3.97
N ILE A 115 6.27 -18.16 -5.03
CA ILE A 115 7.42 -17.26 -5.10
C ILE A 115 6.95 -15.80 -5.11
N PHE A 116 5.90 -15.51 -5.88
CA PHE A 116 5.34 -14.17 -5.96
C PHE A 116 4.83 -13.70 -4.59
N THR A 117 4.09 -14.56 -3.90
CA THR A 117 3.57 -14.25 -2.56
C THR A 117 4.70 -14.01 -1.58
N ALA A 118 5.75 -14.84 -1.58
CA ALA A 118 6.92 -14.64 -0.72
C ALA A 118 7.61 -13.30 -0.96
N ILE A 119 7.83 -12.91 -2.22
CA ILE A 119 8.40 -11.61 -2.59
C ILE A 119 7.54 -10.47 -2.06
N VAL A 120 6.21 -10.53 -2.27
CA VAL A 120 5.28 -9.49 -1.82
C VAL A 120 5.24 -9.39 -0.30
N VAL A 121 5.26 -10.51 0.44
CA VAL A 121 5.37 -10.52 1.92
C VAL A 121 6.62 -9.75 2.35
N THR A 122 7.79 -10.14 1.82
CA THR A 122 9.07 -9.55 2.20
C THR A 122 9.09 -8.05 1.88
N LEU A 123 8.66 -7.65 0.68
CA LEU A 123 8.59 -6.25 0.29
C LEU A 123 7.64 -5.46 1.20
N THR A 124 6.48 -6.01 1.54
CA THR A 124 5.50 -5.34 2.40
C THR A 124 6.04 -5.11 3.80
N ILE A 125 6.69 -6.11 4.40
CA ILE A 125 7.30 -5.99 5.74
C ILE A 125 8.43 -4.96 5.73
N VAL A 126 9.35 -5.06 4.77
CA VAL A 126 10.49 -4.14 4.64
C VAL A 126 9.97 -2.71 4.46
N TYR A 127 8.99 -2.53 3.57
CA TYR A 127 8.42 -1.22 3.28
C TYR A 127 7.65 -0.63 4.47
N LEU A 128 6.91 -1.46 5.22
CA LEU A 128 6.27 -1.05 6.47
C LEU A 128 7.29 -0.54 7.49
N LEU A 129 8.36 -1.28 7.73
CA LEU A 129 9.42 -0.89 8.66
C LEU A 129 10.08 0.42 8.25
N ILE A 130 10.46 0.54 6.97
CA ILE A 130 11.03 1.77 6.41
C ILE A 130 10.05 2.94 6.61
N SER A 131 8.77 2.75 6.29
CA SER A 131 7.75 3.80 6.41
C SER A 131 7.62 4.31 7.85
N LEU A 132 7.61 3.41 8.85
CA LEU A 132 7.49 3.77 10.26
C LEU A 132 8.72 4.54 10.75
N ILE A 133 9.92 4.09 10.38
CA ILE A 133 11.19 4.74 10.76
C ILE A 133 11.29 6.13 10.13
N LEU A 134 11.05 6.24 8.82
CA LEU A 134 11.18 7.50 8.09
C LEU A 134 10.13 8.53 8.54
N VAL A 135 8.87 8.11 8.72
CA VAL A 135 7.81 9.03 9.17
C VAL A 135 8.06 9.48 10.61
N ARG A 136 8.59 8.61 11.49
CA ARG A 136 8.98 9.02 12.86
C ARG A 136 10.12 10.05 12.83
N LYS A 137 11.11 9.88 11.95
CA LYS A 137 12.29 10.75 11.87
C LYS A 137 12.02 12.07 11.14
N TYR A 138 11.28 12.03 10.04
CA TYR A 138 11.12 13.16 9.12
C TYR A 138 9.70 13.75 9.07
N GLY A 139 8.69 13.03 9.56
CA GLY A 139 7.28 13.44 9.43
C GLY A 139 6.97 14.82 10.03
N SER A 140 7.60 15.20 11.14
CA SER A 140 7.38 16.53 11.75
C SER A 140 7.95 17.68 10.90
N ARG A 141 8.94 17.39 10.04
CA ARG A 141 9.59 18.37 9.14
C ARG A 141 8.92 18.40 7.76
N THR A 142 8.50 17.26 7.23
CA THR A 142 7.94 17.15 5.86
C THR A 142 6.43 17.40 5.78
N PHE A 143 5.69 17.24 6.88
CA PHE A 143 4.24 17.45 6.91
C PHE A 143 3.88 18.95 7.02
N ARG A 144 4.19 19.71 5.96
CA ARG A 144 3.86 21.12 5.79
C ARG A 144 3.29 21.35 4.39
N VAL A 145 2.16 22.05 4.31
CA VAL A 145 1.59 22.51 3.03
C VAL A 145 2.62 23.39 2.33
N LYS A 146 2.94 23.04 1.08
CA LYS A 146 3.77 23.82 0.17
C LYS A 146 2.89 24.61 -0.78
#